data_AF-A0A6L8U1P1-F1
#
_entry.id   AF-A0A6L8U1P1-F1
#
_cell.length_a   1.000
_cell.length_b   1.000
_cell.length_c   1.000
_cell.angle_alpha   90.00
_cell.angle_beta   90.00
_cell.angle_gamma   90.00
#
_symmetry.space_group_name_H-M   'P 1'
#
loop_
_entity.id
_entity.type
_entity.pdbx_description
1 polymer ?
#
loop_
_entity_poly.entity_id
_entity_poly.type
_entity_poly.pdbx_seq_one_letter_code
_entity_poly.pdbx_strand_id
1 'polypeptide(L)'
;AAKKAIDDNFSKYPPVPGYNDLRDVIARKFREENGINYSREQIIVSAGAKHSLINVIMSIINPGDEVILLAPYWVSYYDQIIFAGGKPVVVEALLQNDFKVCPEQIEKAITGRTRLIIFNSPSNPTGMVYTRDEMEQIARV
;
A
#
# COMPACT_ATOMS: atom_id res chain seq x y z
N ALA A 1 -18.01 0.66 -21.24
CA ALA A 1 -17.32 1.92 -20.87
C ALA A 1 -16.12 2.20 -21.78
N ALA A 2 -15.06 1.40 -21.75
CA ALA A 2 -13.83 1.65 -22.54
C ALA A 2 -14.07 1.81 -24.06
N LYS A 3 -14.87 0.92 -24.68
CA LYS A 3 -15.24 1.05 -26.10
C LYS A 3 -15.92 2.39 -26.42
N LYS A 4 -16.91 2.80 -25.60
CA LYS A 4 -17.61 4.08 -25.77
C LYS A 4 -16.64 5.27 -25.68
N ALA A 5 -15.69 5.24 -24.75
CA ALA A 5 -14.66 6.27 -24.64
C ALA A 5 -13.82 6.38 -25.93
N ILE A 6 -13.51 5.25 -26.57
CA ILE A 6 -12.84 5.24 -27.89
C ILE A 6 -13.75 5.83 -28.96
N ASP A 7 -15.01 5.38 -29.04
CA ASP A 7 -15.99 5.85 -30.03
C ASP A 7 -16.23 7.38 -29.90
N ASP A 8 -16.22 7.91 -28.67
CA ASP A 8 -16.39 9.33 -28.37
C ASP A 8 -15.09 10.16 -28.46
N ASN A 9 -13.98 9.54 -28.90
CA ASN A 9 -12.65 10.16 -28.98
C ASN A 9 -12.14 10.74 -27.64
N PHE A 10 -12.44 10.09 -26.53
CA PHE A 10 -11.92 10.40 -25.21
C PHE A 10 -10.48 9.87 -25.06
N SER A 11 -9.56 10.49 -25.81
CA SER A 11 -8.18 10.02 -26.04
C SER A 11 -7.10 11.03 -25.65
N LYS A 12 -7.49 12.16 -25.06
CA LYS A 12 -6.58 13.24 -24.66
C LYS A 12 -5.94 12.95 -23.30
N TYR A 13 -4.89 13.71 -22.99
CA TYR A 13 -4.20 13.58 -21.71
C TYR A 13 -5.17 13.78 -20.54
N PRO A 14 -5.20 12.84 -19.57
CA PRO A 14 -5.94 13.05 -18.34
C PRO A 14 -5.22 14.09 -17.45
N PRO A 15 -5.93 14.73 -16.50
CA PRO A 15 -5.29 15.45 -15.42
C PRO A 15 -4.30 14.54 -14.67
N VAL A 16 -3.17 15.07 -14.22
CA VAL A 16 -2.13 14.33 -13.49
C VAL A 16 -2.69 13.49 -12.33
N PRO A 17 -3.56 14.00 -11.43
CA PRO A 17 -4.10 13.19 -10.34
C PRO A 17 -5.23 12.25 -10.76
N GLY A 18 -5.68 12.31 -12.02
CA GLY A 18 -6.87 11.63 -12.54
C GLY A 18 -8.07 12.56 -12.71
N TYR A 19 -9.08 12.10 -13.46
CA TYR A 19 -10.33 12.84 -13.68
C TYR A 19 -11.11 13.04 -12.37
N ASN A 20 -11.76 14.20 -12.24
CA ASN A 20 -12.46 14.59 -11.01
C ASN A 20 -13.60 13.63 -10.66
N ASP A 21 -14.40 13.23 -11.66
CA ASP A 21 -15.52 12.29 -11.50
C ASP A 21 -15.06 10.91 -11.02
N LEU A 22 -13.95 10.39 -11.55
CA LEU A 22 -13.34 9.15 -11.08
C LEU A 22 -12.86 9.27 -9.63
N ARG A 23 -12.18 10.37 -9.29
CA ARG A 23 -11.68 10.61 -7.93
C ARG A 23 -12.82 10.77 -6.92
N ASP A 24 -13.91 11.42 -7.29
CA ASP A 24 -15.13 11.52 -6.48
C ASP A 24 -15.75 10.15 -6.21
N VAL A 25 -15.82 9.29 -7.23
CA VAL A 25 -16.34 7.93 -7.08
C VAL A 25 -15.45 7.09 -6.17
N ILE A 26 -14.12 7.22 -6.28
CA ILE A 26 -13.18 6.54 -5.38
C ILE A 26 -13.35 7.03 -3.93
N ALA A 27 -13.45 8.35 -3.71
CA ALA A 27 -13.70 8.93 -2.40
C ALA A 27 -15.03 8.43 -1.79
N ARG A 28 -16.08 8.32 -2.61
CA ARG A 28 -17.35 7.72 -2.21
C ARG A 28 -17.20 6.24 -1.84
N LYS A 29 -16.51 5.44 -2.66
CA LYS A 29 -16.24 4.02 -2.39
C LYS A 29 -15.56 3.83 -1.04
N PHE A 30 -14.53 4.63 -0.74
CA PHE A 30 -13.86 4.58 0.57
C PHE A 30 -14.81 4.87 1.74
N ARG A 31 -15.71 5.84 1.60
CA ARG A 31 -16.70 6.14 2.63
C ARG A 31 -17.71 5.01 2.81
N GLU A 32 -18.26 4.49 1.72
CA GLU A 32 -19.37 3.53 1.73
C GLU A 32 -18.91 2.11 2.07
N GLU A 33 -17.76 1.68 1.56
CA GLU A 33 -17.27 0.29 1.74
C GLU A 33 -16.23 0.16 2.85
N ASN A 34 -15.48 1.22 3.15
CA ASN A 34 -14.39 1.19 4.11
C ASN A 34 -14.61 2.09 5.34
N GLY A 35 -15.68 2.90 5.35
CA GLY A 35 -16.00 3.79 6.46
C GLY A 35 -15.00 4.94 6.64
N ILE A 36 -14.17 5.26 5.63
CA ILE A 36 -13.14 6.30 5.71
C ILE A 36 -13.44 7.45 4.75
N ASN A 37 -13.27 8.69 5.25
CA ASN A 37 -13.62 9.90 4.51
C ASN A 37 -12.37 10.55 3.91
N TYR A 38 -12.28 10.54 2.58
CA TYR A 38 -11.28 11.31 1.84
C TYR A 38 -11.97 12.35 0.94
N SER A 39 -11.36 13.51 0.81
CA SER A 39 -11.69 14.45 -0.27
C SER A 39 -11.08 13.98 -1.59
N ARG A 40 -11.59 14.47 -2.73
CA ARG A 40 -11.00 14.13 -4.04
C ARG A 40 -9.54 14.54 -4.11
N GLU A 41 -9.16 15.65 -3.45
CA GLU A 41 -7.81 16.22 -3.39
C GLU A 41 -6.80 15.22 -2.77
N GLN A 42 -7.28 14.29 -1.94
CA GLN A 42 -6.48 13.23 -1.30
C GLN A 42 -6.43 11.93 -2.12
N ILE A 43 -7.03 11.88 -3.31
CA ILE A 43 -7.01 10.72 -4.21
C ILE A 43 -6.11 11.01 -5.41
N ILE A 44 -5.19 10.09 -5.72
CA ILE A 44 -4.38 10.12 -6.95
C ILE A 44 -4.58 8.80 -7.69
N VAL A 45 -4.94 8.87 -8.97
CA VAL A 45 -5.08 7.70 -9.84
C VAL A 45 -3.75 7.46 -10.56
N SER A 46 -3.29 6.20 -10.57
CA SER A 46 -2.05 5.80 -11.25
C SER A 46 -2.32 4.67 -12.24
N ALA A 47 -1.32 4.34 -13.05
CA ALA A 47 -1.33 3.19 -13.96
C ALA A 47 -1.18 1.86 -13.19
N GLY A 48 -2.20 1.52 -12.40
CA GLY A 48 -2.24 0.33 -11.55
C GLY A 48 -1.56 0.50 -10.18
N ALA A 49 -1.86 -0.41 -9.26
CA ALA A 49 -1.43 -0.33 -7.86
C ALA A 49 0.10 -0.37 -7.67
N LYS A 50 0.84 -1.07 -8.54
CA LYS A 50 2.31 -1.07 -8.51
C LYS A 50 2.89 0.34 -8.65
N HIS A 51 2.31 1.14 -9.55
CA HIS A 51 2.72 2.53 -9.76
C HIS A 51 2.35 3.40 -8.55
N SER A 52 1.16 3.21 -7.96
CA SER A 52 0.79 3.92 -6.73
C SER A 52 1.73 3.61 -5.56
N LEU A 53 2.11 2.35 -5.39
CA LEU A 53 3.03 1.91 -4.33
C LEU A 53 4.41 2.57 -4.47
N ILE A 54 5.01 2.52 -5.67
CA ILE A 54 6.34 3.14 -5.86
C ILE A 54 6.27 4.66 -5.69
N ASN A 55 5.20 5.34 -6.10
CA ASN A 55 5.05 6.77 -5.88
C ASN A 55 5.02 7.12 -4.39
N VAL A 56 4.29 6.34 -3.58
CA VAL A 56 4.27 6.52 -2.12
C VAL A 56 5.67 6.30 -1.54
N ILE A 57 6.32 5.18 -1.86
CA ILE A 57 7.65 4.84 -1.34
C ILE A 57 8.66 5.94 -1.71
N MET A 58 8.74 6.34 -2.98
CA MET A 58 9.64 7.39 -3.46
C MET A 58 9.35 8.77 -2.84
N SER A 59 8.12 9.03 -2.39
CA SER A 59 7.75 10.32 -1.81
C SER A 59 8.11 10.47 -0.33
N ILE A 60 8.35 9.35 0.39
CA ILE A 60 8.55 9.37 1.85
C ILE A 60 9.89 8.78 2.31
N ILE A 61 10.57 8.00 1.48
CA ILE A 61 11.82 7.30 1.80
C ILE A 61 13.02 8.12 1.32
N ASN A 62 13.99 8.28 2.21
CA ASN A 62 15.32 8.82 1.91
C ASN A 62 16.39 7.72 1.96
N PRO A 63 17.58 7.97 1.38
CA PRO A 63 18.71 7.05 1.49
C PRO A 63 19.01 6.67 2.94
N GLY A 64 18.93 5.37 3.24
CA GLY A 64 19.22 4.81 4.56
C GLY A 64 18.01 4.69 5.50
N ASP A 65 16.83 5.20 5.13
CA ASP A 65 15.59 4.93 5.87
C ASP A 65 15.26 3.43 5.81
N GLU A 66 14.73 2.90 6.92
CA GLU A 66 14.35 1.50 7.03
C GLU A 66 12.87 1.30 6.74
N VAL A 67 12.55 0.30 5.93
CA VAL A 67 11.16 -0.09 5.61
C VAL A 67 10.93 -1.51 6.09
N ILE A 68 10.03 -1.67 7.05
CA ILE A 68 9.64 -2.99 7.56
C ILE A 68 8.76 -3.68 6.52
N LEU A 69 9.14 -4.91 6.19
CA LEU A 69 8.46 -5.75 5.21
C LEU A 69 8.10 -7.10 5.82
N LEU A 70 6.81 -7.39 5.91
CA LEU A 70 6.28 -8.61 6.53
C LEU A 70 6.34 -9.77 5.54
N ALA A 71 7.19 -10.76 5.78
CA ALA A 71 7.34 -11.93 4.92
C ALA A 71 6.42 -13.10 5.35
N PRO A 72 5.88 -13.89 4.39
CA PRO A 72 6.06 -13.80 2.94
C PRO A 72 5.32 -12.63 2.29
N TYR A 73 5.93 -11.98 1.29
CA TYR A 73 5.44 -10.75 0.67
C TYR A 73 5.39 -10.80 -0.85
N TRP A 74 4.64 -9.89 -1.47
CA TRP A 74 4.66 -9.71 -2.92
C TRP A 74 6.00 -9.15 -3.39
N VAL A 75 6.65 -9.88 -4.30
CA VAL A 75 8.06 -9.71 -4.71
C VAL A 75 8.50 -8.26 -4.95
N SER A 76 7.63 -7.42 -5.53
CA SER A 76 8.01 -6.06 -5.90
C SER A 76 8.21 -5.10 -4.74
N TYR A 77 7.69 -5.39 -3.54
CA TYR A 77 7.89 -4.49 -2.40
C TYR A 77 9.37 -4.29 -2.08
N TYR A 78 10.15 -5.38 -2.05
CA TYR A 78 11.57 -5.35 -1.72
C TYR A 78 12.37 -4.46 -2.68
N ASP A 79 12.18 -4.67 -3.99
CA ASP A 79 12.89 -3.91 -5.02
C ASP A 79 12.45 -2.44 -5.07
N GLN A 80 11.17 -2.14 -4.81
CA GLN A 80 10.68 -0.76 -4.74
C GLN A 80 11.31 0.02 -3.58
N ILE A 81 11.54 -0.63 -2.44
CA ILE A 81 12.24 -0.03 -1.29
C ILE A 81 13.69 0.30 -1.66
N ILE A 82 14.41 -0.67 -2.25
CA ILE A 82 15.81 -0.48 -2.67
C ILE A 82 15.91 0.61 -3.73
N PHE A 83 14.99 0.63 -4.69
CA PHE A 83 14.96 1.65 -5.74
C PHE A 83 14.83 3.07 -5.18
N ALA A 84 14.10 3.24 -4.07
CA ALA A 84 13.99 4.52 -3.37
C ALA A 84 15.17 4.85 -2.45
N GLY A 85 16.21 4.00 -2.41
CA GLY A 85 17.36 4.15 -1.50
C GLY A 85 17.09 3.70 -0.07
N GLY A 86 15.91 3.12 0.20
CA GLY A 86 15.57 2.56 1.50
C GLY A 86 16.23 1.20 1.73
N LYS A 87 16.28 0.80 3.00
CA LYS A 87 16.75 -0.51 3.45
C LYS A 87 15.55 -1.37 3.88
N PRO A 88 15.25 -2.48 3.18
CA PRO A 88 14.25 -3.43 3.64
C PRO A 88 14.67 -4.08 4.96
N VAL A 89 13.79 -4.07 5.94
CA VAL A 89 13.91 -4.81 7.20
C VAL A 89 12.85 -5.91 7.16
N VAL A 90 13.27 -7.11 6.77
CA VAL A 90 12.35 -8.24 6.59
C VAL A 90 12.02 -8.87 7.94
N VAL A 91 10.73 -9.00 8.23
CA VAL A 91 10.22 -9.69 9.43
C VAL A 91 9.48 -10.94 8.99
N GLU A 92 10.02 -12.10 9.34
CA GLU A 92 9.50 -13.38 8.88
C GLU A 92 8.36 -13.89 9.77
N ALA A 93 7.21 -14.17 9.15
CA ALA A 93 6.18 -15.00 9.75
C ALA A 93 6.46 -16.48 9.50
N LEU A 94 5.88 -17.34 10.34
CA LEU A 94 6.08 -18.78 10.28
C LEU A 94 4.83 -19.47 9.73
N LEU A 95 4.99 -20.68 9.19
CA LEU A 95 3.83 -21.48 8.80
C LEU A 95 2.90 -21.77 10.00
N GLN A 96 3.47 -21.89 11.21
CA GLN A 96 2.71 -22.21 12.43
C GLN A 96 1.74 -21.10 12.87
N ASN A 97 1.91 -19.87 12.38
CA ASN A 97 1.04 -18.75 12.68
C ASN A 97 0.31 -18.22 11.43
N ASP A 98 0.02 -19.12 10.49
CA ASP A 98 -0.66 -18.82 9.22
C ASP A 98 0.03 -17.71 8.41
N PHE A 99 1.35 -17.60 8.53
CA PHE A 99 2.16 -16.56 7.91
C PHE A 99 1.77 -15.13 8.32
N LYS A 100 1.28 -14.95 9.55
CA LYS A 100 1.00 -13.62 10.13
C LYS A 100 2.16 -13.16 11.00
N VAL A 101 2.63 -11.93 10.80
CA VAL A 101 3.60 -11.32 11.72
C VAL A 101 2.84 -10.75 12.91
N CYS A 102 3.29 -11.04 14.13
CA CYS A 102 2.66 -10.51 15.35
C CYS A 102 3.22 -9.12 15.74
N PRO A 103 2.48 -8.33 16.55
CA PRO A 103 2.89 -6.99 16.96
C PRO A 103 4.28 -6.95 17.60
N GLU A 104 4.63 -7.93 18.44
CA GLU A 104 5.91 -7.99 19.13
C GLU A 104 7.09 -8.20 18.17
N GLN A 105 6.87 -8.83 17.02
CA GLN A 105 7.89 -8.96 15.99
C GLN A 105 8.12 -7.63 15.25
N ILE A 106 7.05 -6.85 15.03
CA ILE A 106 7.13 -5.52 14.43
C ILE A 106 7.85 -4.55 15.37
N GLU A 107 7.45 -4.50 16.65
CA GLU A 107 8.06 -3.66 17.69
C GLU A 107 9.58 -3.89 17.75
N LYS A 108 10.03 -5.15 17.75
CA LYS A 108 11.45 -5.51 17.76
C LYS A 108 12.23 -5.08 16.51
N ALA A 109 11.53 -4.89 15.38
CA ALA A 109 12.12 -4.47 14.12
C ALA A 109 12.16 -2.94 13.97
N ILE A 110 11.45 -2.19 14.82
CA ILE A 110 11.44 -0.73 14.81
C ILE A 110 12.78 -0.20 15.33
N THR A 111 13.36 0.73 14.59
CA THR A 111 14.55 1.48 14.96
C THR A 111 14.31 2.98 14.79
N GLY A 112 15.26 3.81 15.22
CA GLY A 112 15.22 5.25 14.96
C GLY A 112 15.27 5.63 13.46
N ARG A 113 15.47 4.66 12.55
CA ARG A 113 15.44 4.85 11.09
C ARG A 113 14.19 4.27 10.42
N THR A 114 13.31 3.61 11.16
CA THR A 114 12.08 3.04 10.57
C THR A 114 11.17 4.15 10.09
N ARG A 115 10.85 4.12 8.79
CA ARG A 115 10.03 5.16 8.13
C ARG A 115 8.69 4.65 7.61
N LEU A 116 8.61 3.38 7.27
CA LEU A 116 7.43 2.76 6.66
C LEU A 116 7.32 1.29 7.08
N ILE A 117 6.09 0.81 7.25
CA ILE A 117 5.75 -0.61 7.29
C ILE A 117 4.87 -0.91 6.08
N ILE A 118 5.19 -1.94 5.30
CA ILE A 118 4.32 -2.42 4.22
C ILE A 118 3.41 -3.53 4.76
N PHE A 119 2.12 -3.25 4.80
CA PHE A 119 1.07 -4.15 5.28
C PHE A 119 0.12 -4.55 4.14
N ASN A 120 -0.15 -5.85 3.99
CA ASN A 120 -1.03 -6.38 2.93
C ASN A 120 -1.98 -7.45 3.49
N SER A 121 -3.28 -7.20 3.38
CA SER A 121 -4.37 -8.10 3.80
C SER A 121 -5.57 -7.91 2.85
N PRO A 122 -6.10 -8.97 2.21
CA PRO A 122 -5.53 -10.32 2.12
C PRO A 122 -4.13 -10.32 1.50
N SER A 123 -3.26 -11.20 2.00
CA SER A 123 -1.86 -11.25 1.60
C SER A 123 -1.66 -11.93 0.25
N ASN A 124 -0.81 -11.36 -0.59
CA ASN A 124 -0.10 -12.07 -1.65
C ASN A 124 1.35 -12.30 -1.17
N PRO A 125 1.82 -13.56 -1.05
CA PRO A 125 1.33 -14.76 -1.74
C PRO A 125 0.47 -15.73 -0.93
N THR A 126 0.32 -15.52 0.38
CA THR A 126 -0.17 -16.57 1.29
C THR A 126 -1.70 -16.68 1.36
N GLY A 127 -2.43 -15.65 0.90
CA GLY A 127 -3.88 -15.57 1.01
C GLY A 127 -4.40 -15.32 2.44
N MET A 128 -3.51 -15.19 3.44
CA MET A 128 -3.93 -14.93 4.82
C MET A 128 -4.62 -13.58 4.95
N VAL A 129 -5.47 -13.47 5.96
CA VAL A 129 -6.23 -12.27 6.29
C VAL A 129 -6.05 -11.97 7.76
N TYR A 130 -5.64 -10.73 8.08
CA TYR A 130 -5.66 -10.24 9.44
C TYR A 130 -7.10 -9.93 9.87
N THR A 131 -7.45 -10.39 11.06
CA THR A 131 -8.68 -10.01 11.76
C THR A 131 -8.58 -8.55 12.23
N ARG A 132 -9.73 -7.97 12.59
CA ARG A 132 -9.78 -6.62 13.16
C ARG A 132 -8.89 -6.50 14.41
N ASP A 133 -8.99 -7.44 15.33
CA ASP A 133 -8.24 -7.41 16.59
C ASP A 133 -6.73 -7.48 16.35
N GLU A 134 -6.27 -8.33 15.43
CA GLU A 134 -4.86 -8.39 15.04
C GLU A 134 -4.39 -7.06 14.42
N MET A 135 -5.20 -6.44 13.55
CA MET A 135 -4.87 -5.13 12.96
C MET A 135 -4.83 -4.01 14.02
N GLU A 136 -5.74 -4.04 15.01
CA GLU A 136 -5.75 -3.07 16.11
C GLU A 136 -4.53 -3.21 17.02
N GLN A 137 -4.05 -4.45 17.23
CA GLN A 137 -2.82 -4.67 17.99
C GLN A 137 -1.58 -4.17 17.23
N ILE A 138 -1.50 -4.43 15.92
CA ILE A 138 -0.43 -3.91 15.07
C ILE A 138 -0.44 -2.38 15.05
N ALA A 139 -1.60 -1.74 15.01
CA ALA A 139 -1.72 -0.28 14.97
C ALA A 139 -1.33 0.44 16.28
N ARG A 140 -1.18 -0.30 17.40
CA ARG A 140 -0.77 0.25 18.70
C ARG A 140 0.75 0.24 18.92
N VAL A 141 1.47 -0.48 18.06
CA VAL A 141 2.93 -0.46 17.94
C VAL A 141 3.35 0.79 17.18
#